data_AF-A0A662HYD1-F1
#
_entry.id   AF-A0A662HYD1-F1
#
_cell.length_a   1.000
_cell.length_b   1.000
_cell.length_c   1.000
_cell.angle_alpha   90.00
_cell.angle_beta   90.00
_cell.angle_gamma   90.00
#
_symmetry.space_group_name_H-M   'P 1'
#
loop_
_entity.id
_entity.type
_entity.pdbx_description
1 polymer ?
#
loop_
_entity_poly.entity_id
_entity_poly.type
_entity_poly.pdbx_seq_one_letter_code
_entity_poly.pdbx_strand_id
1 'polypeptide(L)'
;MKVPKIDFHVHTAEKPTLTFIPLEGLIKEAEERGLKYLAVTDHWKDDTEVAIFVEERRKLGRLSPRLEVFLSAEVEIVDDKGSCPINPRKHYEVLEALDYL
;
A
#
# COMPACT_ATOMS: atom_id res chain seq x y z
N MET A 1 3.25 -1.11 -27.83
CA MET A 1 3.24 -1.91 -26.59
C MET A 1 2.00 -1.49 -25.80
N LYS A 2 1.08 -2.40 -25.43
CA LYS A 2 -0.05 -2.04 -24.56
C LYS A 2 0.48 -1.93 -23.13
N VAL A 3 0.35 -0.74 -22.53
CA VAL A 3 0.67 -0.56 -21.10
C VAL A 3 -0.35 -1.37 -20.29
N PRO A 4 0.08 -2.17 -19.30
CA PRO A 4 -0.85 -2.82 -18.38
C PRO A 4 -1.77 -1.77 -17.75
N LYS A 5 -3.06 -2.04 -17.67
CA LYS A 5 -4.01 -1.15 -16.98
C LYS A 5 -4.03 -1.36 -15.46
N ILE A 6 -3.04 -2.07 -14.94
CA ILE A 6 -2.98 -2.52 -13.55
C ILE A 6 -1.56 -2.41 -13.06
N ASP A 7 -1.40 -1.90 -11.85
CA ASP A 7 -0.18 -2.03 -11.07
C ASP A 7 -0.54 -2.54 -9.67
N PHE A 8 0.07 -3.64 -9.25
CA PHE A 8 -0.26 -4.31 -7.99
C PHE A 8 0.79 -4.08 -6.90
N HIS A 9 1.86 -3.35 -7.20
CA HIS A 9 2.96 -3.18 -6.27
C HIS A 9 3.51 -1.77 -6.35
N VAL A 10 2.85 -0.84 -5.65
CA VAL A 10 3.29 0.56 -5.55
C VAL A 10 3.35 1.01 -4.10
N HIS A 11 4.20 2.00 -3.83
CA HIS A 11 4.47 2.51 -2.49
C HIS A 11 4.14 3.99 -2.41
N THR A 12 3.68 4.46 -1.24
CA THR A 12 3.48 5.90 -0.99
C THR A 12 4.66 6.50 -0.21
N ALA A 13 5.15 5.78 0.81
CA ALA A 13 6.50 5.80 1.40
C ALA A 13 6.45 5.32 2.86
N GLU A 14 7.33 4.38 3.20
CA GLU A 14 7.48 3.85 4.57
C GLU A 14 8.02 4.84 5.61
N LYS A 15 8.73 5.91 5.23
CA LYS A 15 9.27 6.92 6.16
C LYS A 15 9.26 8.32 5.51
N PRO A 16 8.94 9.40 6.25
CA PRO A 16 8.84 10.76 5.72
C PRO A 16 10.24 11.34 5.46
N THR A 17 10.91 10.91 4.40
CA THR A 17 12.13 11.55 3.89
C THR A 17 11.99 11.82 2.40
N LEU A 18 11.98 13.11 2.04
CA LEU A 18 12.21 13.81 0.75
C LEU A 18 11.62 13.27 -0.57
N THR A 19 11.17 12.02 -0.66
CA THR A 19 10.53 11.38 -1.82
C THR A 19 9.17 10.78 -1.44
N PHE A 20 8.46 11.43 -0.52
CA PHE A 20 7.08 11.06 -0.15
C PHE A 20 6.16 11.40 -1.31
N ILE A 21 5.51 10.40 -1.90
CA ILE A 21 4.39 10.63 -2.81
C ILE A 21 3.12 10.42 -1.99
N PRO A 22 2.38 11.48 -1.64
CA PRO A 22 1.10 11.31 -0.95
C PRO A 22 0.19 10.36 -1.73
N LEU A 23 -0.63 9.58 -1.02
CA LEU A 23 -1.60 8.66 -1.62
C LEU A 23 -2.43 9.34 -2.74
N GLU A 24 -2.85 10.59 -2.53
CA GLU A 24 -3.57 11.39 -3.50
C GLU A 24 -2.76 11.68 -4.77
N GLY A 25 -1.46 11.95 -4.62
CA GLY A 25 -0.54 12.18 -5.73
C GLY A 25 -0.30 10.91 -6.54
N LEU A 26 -0.14 9.78 -5.86
CA LEU A 26 0.00 8.46 -6.49
C LEU A 26 -1.25 8.09 -7.30
N ILE A 27 -2.43 8.24 -6.69
CA ILE A 27 -3.72 7.98 -7.35
C ILE A 27 -3.88 8.87 -8.59
N LYS A 28 -3.58 10.16 -8.46
CA LYS A 28 -3.69 11.10 -9.58
C LYS A 28 -2.78 10.71 -10.75
N GLU A 29 -1.53 10.38 -10.48
CA GLU A 29 -0.59 9.91 -11.51
C GLU A 29 -1.08 8.61 -12.17
N ALA A 30 -1.62 7.68 -11.39
CA ALA A 30 -2.20 6.44 -11.90
C ALA A 30 -3.39 6.70 -12.84
N GLU A 31 -4.27 7.65 -12.50
CA GLU A 31 -5.37 8.08 -13.36
C GLU A 31 -4.88 8.69 -14.67
N GLU A 32 -3.87 9.57 -14.61
CA GLU A 32 -3.30 10.25 -15.78
C GLU A 32 -2.62 9.26 -16.74
N ARG A 33 -2.04 8.17 -16.20
CA ARG A 33 -1.50 7.05 -16.97
C ARG A 33 -2.56 6.11 -17.54
N GLY A 34 -3.83 6.30 -17.16
CA GLY A 34 -4.95 5.49 -17.64
C GLY A 34 -5.04 4.10 -17.00
N LEU A 35 -4.48 3.94 -15.78
CA LEU A 35 -4.68 2.73 -14.97
C LEU A 35 -6.17 2.57 -14.61
N LYS A 36 -6.55 1.32 -14.39
CA LYS A 36 -7.90 0.90 -13.96
C LYS A 36 -7.91 0.29 -12.57
N TYR A 37 -6.78 -0.27 -12.16
CA TYR A 37 -6.60 -0.91 -10.87
C TYR A 37 -5.20 -0.55 -10.35
N LEU A 38 -5.12 -0.28 -9.06
CA LEU A 38 -3.88 0.03 -8.35
C LEU A 38 -3.90 -0.68 -7.00
N ALA A 39 -2.81 -1.31 -6.58
CA ALA A 39 -2.67 -1.75 -5.19
C ALA A 39 -1.48 -1.06 -4.53
N VAL A 40 -1.75 -0.36 -3.43
CA VAL A 40 -0.74 0.23 -2.56
C VAL A 40 -0.26 -0.85 -1.61
N THR A 41 1.05 -1.13 -1.63
CA THR A 41 1.70 -2.23 -0.94
C THR A 41 2.91 -1.71 -0.18
N ASP A 42 2.73 -0.72 0.70
CA ASP A 42 3.83 -0.20 1.52
C ASP A 42 4.44 -1.30 2.38
N HIS A 43 5.76 -1.23 2.63
CA HIS A 43 6.37 -2.35 3.35
C HIS A 43 5.91 -2.40 4.81
N TRP A 44 5.77 -3.63 5.27
CA TRP A 44 5.60 -3.96 6.67
C TRP A 44 6.86 -4.66 7.11
N LYS A 45 7.58 -4.04 8.04
CA LYS A 45 8.80 -4.51 8.72
C LYS A 45 8.53 -4.58 10.22
N ASP A 46 9.49 -5.09 10.98
CA ASP A 46 9.37 -5.17 12.44
C ASP A 46 9.30 -3.78 13.12
N ASP A 47 9.92 -2.77 12.51
CA ASP A 47 9.95 -1.38 12.98
C ASP A 47 8.91 -0.46 12.31
N THR A 48 8.04 -0.99 11.44
CA THR A 48 7.00 -0.20 10.76
C THR A 48 5.93 0.25 11.76
N GLU A 49 5.62 1.54 11.76
CA GLU A 49 4.48 2.07 12.51
C GLU A 49 3.17 1.66 11.82
N VAL A 50 2.51 0.62 12.35
CA VAL A 50 1.31 0.01 11.75
C VAL A 50 0.12 0.96 11.54
N ALA A 51 0.12 2.12 12.21
CA ALA A 51 -0.90 3.16 12.04
C ALA A 51 -0.97 3.71 10.61
N ILE A 52 0.12 3.59 9.82
CA ILE A 52 0.14 4.05 8.42
C ILE A 52 -0.97 3.39 7.59
N PHE A 53 -1.14 2.07 7.69
CA PHE A 53 -2.12 1.32 6.90
C PHE A 53 -3.56 1.73 7.24
N VAL A 54 -3.83 1.98 8.52
CA VAL A 54 -5.12 2.46 9.00
C VAL A 54 -5.38 3.90 8.51
N GLU A 55 -4.35 4.75 8.52
CA GLU A 55 -4.46 6.11 8.02
C GLU A 55 -4.71 6.15 6.51
N GLU A 56 -4.04 5.29 5.74
CA GLU A 56 -4.24 5.14 4.30
C GLU A 56 -5.67 4.70 3.97
N ARG A 57 -6.21 3.70 4.67
CA ARG A 57 -7.62 3.31 4.51
C ARG A 57 -8.56 4.48 4.78
N ARG A 58 -8.29 5.24 5.84
CA ARG A 58 -9.09 6.43 6.19
C ARG A 58 -8.99 7.52 5.12
N LYS A 59 -7.80 7.76 4.56
CA LYS A 59 -7.59 8.71 3.46
C LYS A 59 -8.34 8.26 2.22
N LEU A 60 -8.15 7.00 1.81
CA LEU A 60 -8.82 6.42 0.65
C LEU A 60 -10.35 6.51 0.74
N GLY A 61 -10.93 6.26 1.92
CA GLY A 61 -12.38 6.39 2.15
C GLY A 61 -12.94 7.82 2.01
N ARG A 62 -12.08 8.84 1.92
CA ARG A 62 -12.46 10.25 1.66
C ARG A 62 -12.18 10.69 0.23
N LEU A 63 -11.54 9.84 -0.56
CA LEU A 63 -11.23 10.08 -1.97
C LEU A 63 -12.30 9.45 -2.85
N SER A 64 -12.39 9.93 -4.09
CA SER A 64 -13.24 9.34 -5.12
C SER A 64 -12.43 9.11 -6.40
N PRO A 65 -11.51 8.14 -6.38
CA PRO A 65 -10.67 7.81 -7.53
C PRO A 65 -11.51 7.29 -8.71
N ARG A 66 -11.02 7.52 -9.92
CA ARG A 66 -11.56 7.00 -11.20
C ARG A 66 -11.04 5.61 -11.55
N LEU A 67 -10.12 5.09 -10.72
CA LEU A 67 -9.63 3.72 -10.74
C LEU A 67 -9.99 3.03 -9.43
N GLU A 68 -9.99 1.70 -9.44
CA GLU A 68 -10.09 0.92 -8.22
C GLU A 68 -8.74 0.92 -7.50
N VAL A 69 -8.73 1.24 -6.21
CA VAL A 69 -7.51 1.26 -5.39
C VAL A 69 -7.67 0.25 -4.28
N PHE A 70 -6.74 -0.69 -4.21
CA PHE A 70 -6.62 -1.66 -3.14
C PHE A 70 -5.49 -1.27 -2.19
N LEU A 71 -5.63 -1.61 -0.91
CA LEU A 71 -4.57 -1.54 0.07
C LEU A 71 -4.13 -2.95 0.46
N SER A 72 -2.82 -3.15 0.48
CA SER A 72 -2.16 -4.34 0.99
C SER A 72 -0.82 -3.92 1.61
N ALA A 73 0.02 -4.89 1.96
CA ALA A 73 1.33 -4.63 2.55
C ALA A 73 2.37 -5.54 1.91
N GLU A 74 3.57 -5.00 1.65
CA GLU A 74 4.72 -5.82 1.32
C GLU A 74 5.38 -6.31 2.61
N VAL A 75 5.02 -7.50 3.06
CA VAL A 75 5.52 -8.08 4.31
C VAL A 75 6.98 -8.53 4.14
N GLU A 76 7.87 -7.99 4.97
CA GLU A 76 9.31 -8.29 4.88
C GLU A 76 9.63 -9.73 5.28
N ILE A 77 10.45 -10.35 4.44
CA ILE A 77 11.07 -11.65 4.66
C ILE A 77 12.54 -11.39 5.01
N VAL A 78 12.97 -11.83 6.19
CA VAL A 78 14.29 -11.49 6.74
C VAL A 78 15.37 -12.53 6.46
N ASP A 79 15.02 -13.68 5.89
CA ASP A 79 15.99 -14.71 5.49
C ASP A 79 15.54 -15.55 4.28
N ASP A 80 16.45 -16.39 3.78
CA ASP A 80 16.24 -17.30 2.64
C ASP A 80 15.25 -18.44 2.92
N LYS A 81 14.80 -18.58 4.17
CA LYS A 81 13.82 -19.58 4.61
C LYS A 81 12.40 -19.04 4.65
N GLY A 82 12.20 -17.76 4.33
CA GLY A 82 10.89 -17.13 4.42
C GLY A 82 10.51 -16.72 5.84
N SER A 83 11.47 -16.57 6.76
CA SER A 83 11.18 -16.08 8.10
C SER A 83 10.60 -14.67 8.01
N CYS A 84 9.46 -14.48 8.67
CA CYS A 84 8.81 -13.19 8.77
C CYS A 84 8.74 -12.79 10.26
N PRO A 85 9.33 -11.65 10.65
CA PRO A 85 9.29 -11.18 12.03
C PRO A 85 7.90 -10.65 12.40
N ILE A 86 7.08 -10.35 11.39
CA ILE A 86 5.74 -9.80 11.56
C ILE A 86 4.76 -10.94 11.80
N ASN A 87 3.91 -10.73 12.79
CA ASN A 87 2.75 -11.58 13.01
C ASN A 87 1.50 -10.72 12.77
N PRO A 88 0.91 -10.74 11.56
CA PRO A 88 -0.24 -9.90 11.23
C PRO A 88 -1.44 -10.10 12.16
N ARG A 89 -1.58 -11.29 12.74
CA ARG A 89 -2.67 -11.61 13.69
C ARG A 89 -2.59 -10.81 15.00
N LYS A 90 -1.45 -10.19 15.30
CA LYS A 90 -1.30 -9.27 16.45
C LYS A 90 -1.80 -7.85 16.15
N HIS A 91 -2.10 -7.55 14.89
CA HIS A 91 -2.47 -6.23 14.38
C HIS A 91 -3.79 -6.32 13.62
N TYR A 92 -4.86 -6.63 14.34
CA TYR A 92 -6.20 -6.82 13.77
C TYR A 92 -6.68 -5.56 13.03
N GLU A 93 -6.36 -4.39 13.55
CA GLU A 93 -6.65 -3.09 12.95
C GLU A 93 -6.04 -2.93 11.55
N VAL A 94 -4.86 -3.51 11.31
CA VAL A 94 -4.24 -3.53 9.99
C VAL A 94 -4.96 -4.51 9.08
N LEU A 95 -5.28 -5.70 9.57
CA LEU A 95 -6.01 -6.71 8.79
C LEU A 95 -7.41 -6.23 8.35
N GLU A 96 -8.09 -5.41 9.16
CA GLU A 96 -9.34 -4.75 8.75
C GLU A 96 -9.12 -3.62 7.74
N ALA A 97 -7.97 -2.95 7.80
CA ALA A 97 -7.64 -1.84 6.91
C ALA A 97 -7.19 -2.31 5.52
N LEU A 98 -6.58 -3.50 5.38
CA LEU A 98 -6.13 -4.03 4.10
C LEU A 98 -7.25 -4.76 3.36
N ASP A 99 -7.23 -4.72 2.03
CA ASP A 99 -8.13 -5.52 1.19
C ASP A 99 -7.65 -6.97 1.07
N TYR A 100 -6.34 -7.19 1.17
CA TYR A 100 -5.71 -8.51 1.19
C TYR A 100 -4.31 -8.48 1.82
N LEU A 101 -3.83 -9.64 2.28
CA LEU A 101 -2.49 -9.89 2.80
C LEU A 101 -2.01 -11.28 2.39
#